data_AF-A0A4Y3FWY4-F1
#
_entry.id   AF-A0A4Y3FWY4-F1
#
_cell.length_a   1.000
_cell.length_b   1.000
_cell.length_c   1.000
_cell.angle_alpha   90.00
_cell.angle_beta   90.00
_cell.angle_gamma   90.00
#
_symmetry.space_group_name_H-M   'P 1'
#
loop_
_entity.id
_entity.type
_entity.pdbx_description
1 polymer ?
#
loop_
_entity_poly.entity_id
_entity_poly.type
_entity_poly.pdbx_seq_one_letter_code
_entity_poly.pdbx_strand_id
1 'polypeptide(L)'
;MESSEHKGIFHYTAEELFTCLDIALNRYRSGKAKQIEDVFFLILGLNHLREWIAPGYDHKQEAKSTEQKFYNEIFKNNDFKIIRQLSNNAKHLLKNPMGTSRSSGLSIDDYPPIDEVSNFDEGPPSGFYVEVEIKDEGKTDEKRTETKDVGEVLQNLLEIYRKWFQVQRKITDD
;
A
#
# COMPACT_ATOMS: atom_id res chain seq x y z
N MET A 1 -25.79 -28.00 5.42
CA MET A 1 -25.27 -26.77 6.05
C MET A 1 -24.59 -25.99 4.96
N GLU A 2 -25.29 -25.03 4.37
CA GLU A 2 -24.73 -24.13 3.36
C GLU A 2 -23.75 -23.18 4.07
N SER A 3 -22.48 -23.22 3.67
CA SER A 3 -21.52 -22.19 4.09
C SER A 3 -21.97 -20.88 3.48
N SER A 4 -22.26 -19.89 4.31
CA SER A 4 -22.60 -18.54 3.86
C SER A 4 -21.39 -17.95 3.13
N GLU A 5 -21.35 -18.11 1.81
CA GLU A 5 -20.47 -17.34 0.93
C GLU A 5 -20.73 -15.87 1.22
N HIS A 6 -19.76 -15.19 1.84
CA HIS A 6 -19.72 -13.74 1.84
C HIS A 6 -19.59 -13.32 0.38
N LYS A 7 -20.73 -13.03 -0.27
CA LYS A 7 -20.78 -12.39 -1.59
C LYS A 7 -20.29 -10.96 -1.42
N GLY A 8 -18.98 -10.79 -1.44
CA GLY A 8 -18.37 -9.48 -1.63
C GLY A 8 -18.88 -8.85 -2.93
N ILE A 9 -18.83 -7.52 -3.02
CA ILE A 9 -19.20 -6.77 -4.24
C ILE A 9 -18.39 -7.23 -5.46
N PHE A 10 -17.22 -7.81 -5.23
CA PHE A 10 -16.32 -8.34 -6.24
C PHE A 10 -16.08 -9.83 -5.99
N HIS A 11 -16.23 -10.66 -7.02
CA HIS A 11 -15.93 -12.09 -7.01
C HIS A 11 -14.44 -12.33 -7.31
N TYR A 12 -13.57 -11.81 -6.45
CA TYR A 12 -12.13 -12.00 -6.56
C TYR A 12 -11.62 -12.71 -5.30
N THR A 13 -10.62 -13.55 -5.46
CA THR A 13 -9.81 -14.12 -4.38
C THR A 13 -8.74 -13.13 -3.92
N ALA A 14 -8.14 -13.37 -2.75
CA ALA A 14 -7.02 -12.58 -2.28
C ALA A 14 -5.81 -12.65 -3.25
N GLU A 15 -5.58 -13.81 -3.87
CA GLU A 15 -4.48 -14.00 -4.81
C GLU A 15 -4.69 -13.21 -6.10
N GLU A 16 -5.91 -13.20 -6.65
CA GLU A 16 -6.22 -12.40 -7.84
C GLU A 16 -6.09 -10.90 -7.58
N LEU A 17 -6.55 -10.42 -6.41
CA LEU A 17 -6.32 -9.03 -6.00
C LEU A 17 -4.81 -8.74 -5.88
N PHE A 18 -4.04 -9.65 -5.27
CA PHE A 18 -2.60 -9.52 -5.19
C PHE A 18 -1.95 -9.43 -6.58
N THR A 19 -2.36 -10.25 -7.55
CA THR A 19 -1.89 -10.16 -8.94
C THR A 19 -2.19 -8.81 -9.56
N CYS A 20 -3.39 -8.26 -9.36
CA CYS A 20 -3.71 -6.90 -9.84
C CYS A 20 -2.81 -5.82 -9.22
N LEU A 21 -2.50 -5.95 -7.93
CA LEU A 21 -1.60 -5.02 -7.23
C LEU A 21 -0.16 -5.16 -7.70
N ASP A 22 0.32 -6.38 -7.98
CA ASP A 22 1.65 -6.61 -8.52
C ASP A 22 1.81 -5.99 -9.93
N ILE A 23 0.79 -6.15 -10.79
CA ILE A 23 0.76 -5.52 -12.11
C ILE A 23 0.77 -3.99 -11.98
N ALA A 24 -0.05 -3.42 -11.09
CA ALA A 24 -0.10 -1.98 -10.86
C ALA A 24 1.24 -1.44 -10.33
N LEU A 25 1.92 -2.16 -9.43
CA LEU A 25 3.25 -1.76 -8.95
C LEU A 25 4.29 -1.79 -10.08
N ASN A 26 4.25 -2.82 -10.94
CA ASN A 26 5.17 -2.91 -12.08
C ASN A 26 4.95 -1.76 -13.07
N ARG A 27 3.70 -1.38 -13.34
CA ARG A 27 3.37 -0.19 -14.13
C ARG A 27 3.91 1.08 -13.47
N TYR A 28 3.61 1.29 -12.18
CA TYR A 28 4.09 2.44 -11.42
C TYR A 28 5.63 2.56 -11.43
N ARG A 29 6.35 1.44 -11.32
CA ARG A 29 7.83 1.43 -11.28
C ARG A 29 8.46 1.66 -12.65
N SER A 30 7.89 1.06 -13.69
CA SER A 30 8.41 1.16 -15.06
C SER A 30 8.11 2.50 -15.73
N GLY A 31 7.01 3.15 -15.36
CA GLY A 31 6.69 4.50 -15.81
C GLY A 31 7.67 5.52 -15.25
N LYS A 32 8.19 6.42 -16.09
CA LYS A 32 8.97 7.57 -15.61
C LYS A 32 8.08 8.54 -14.84
N ALA A 33 6.98 8.96 -15.48
CA ALA A 33 5.91 9.70 -14.82
C ALA A 33 5.08 8.77 -13.93
N LYS A 34 4.80 9.24 -12.72
CA LYS A 34 4.07 8.50 -11.68
C LYS A 34 2.62 8.92 -11.67
N GLN A 35 1.74 7.98 -12.00
CA GLN A 35 0.30 8.20 -11.99
C GLN A 35 -0.24 8.11 -10.56
N ILE A 36 -1.04 9.09 -10.16
CA ILE A 36 -1.58 9.16 -8.80
C ILE A 36 -2.63 8.07 -8.56
N GLU A 37 -3.33 7.66 -9.60
CA GLU A 37 -4.31 6.57 -9.62
C GLU A 37 -3.66 5.24 -9.22
N ASP A 38 -2.47 4.96 -9.76
CA ASP A 38 -1.70 3.76 -9.40
C ASP A 38 -1.33 3.78 -7.91
N VAL A 39 -0.89 4.93 -7.40
CA VAL A 39 -0.54 5.10 -5.99
C VAL A 39 -1.76 4.90 -5.09
N PHE A 40 -2.90 5.51 -5.41
CA PHE A 40 -4.13 5.33 -4.65
C PHE A 40 -4.62 3.89 -4.66
N PHE A 41 -4.62 3.25 -5.85
CA PHE A 41 -5.02 1.86 -5.98
C PHE A 41 -4.12 0.94 -5.15
N LEU A 42 -2.80 1.15 -5.21
CA LEU A 42 -1.82 0.38 -4.44
C LEU A 42 -1.96 0.61 -2.93
N ILE A 43 -2.10 1.85 -2.46
CA ILE A 43 -2.29 2.16 -1.03
C ILE A 43 -3.56 1.50 -0.49
N LEU A 44 -4.70 1.66 -1.18
CA LEU A 44 -5.97 1.09 -0.75
C LEU A 44 -5.94 -0.43 -0.83
N GLY A 45 -5.47 -0.99 -1.94
CA GLY A 45 -5.41 -2.42 -2.17
C GLY A 45 -4.48 -3.13 -1.17
N LEU A 46 -3.26 -2.65 -0.98
CA LEU A 46 -2.32 -3.25 -0.04
C LEU A 46 -2.75 -3.10 1.42
N ASN A 47 -3.42 -1.98 1.77
CA ASN A 47 -4.04 -1.87 3.07
C ASN A 47 -5.06 -3.01 3.24
N HIS A 48 -6.03 -3.15 2.32
CA HIS A 48 -7.15 -4.08 2.46
C HIS A 48 -6.87 -5.55 2.13
N LEU A 49 -5.77 -5.88 1.43
CA LEU A 49 -5.47 -7.26 1.02
C LEU A 49 -5.44 -8.25 2.20
N ARG A 50 -4.96 -7.83 3.37
CA ARG A 50 -5.03 -8.64 4.60
C ARG A 50 -6.46 -9.06 5.00
N GLU A 51 -7.45 -8.22 4.74
CA GLU A 51 -8.87 -8.49 5.05
C GLU A 51 -9.45 -9.52 4.08
N TRP A 52 -8.86 -9.65 2.89
CA TRP A 52 -9.20 -10.70 1.93
C TRP A 52 -8.54 -12.02 2.27
N ILE A 53 -7.32 -11.96 2.83
CA ILE A 53 -6.58 -13.13 3.32
C ILE A 53 -7.24 -13.73 4.57
N ALA A 54 -7.63 -12.90 5.54
CA ALA A 54 -8.30 -13.33 6.77
C ALA A 54 -9.62 -12.56 6.97
N PRO A 55 -10.71 -12.93 6.26
CA PRO A 55 -11.99 -12.24 6.35
C PRO A 55 -12.55 -12.19 7.77
N GLY A 56 -12.95 -11.00 8.21
CA GLY A 56 -13.58 -10.76 9.52
C GLY A 56 -12.63 -10.86 10.73
N TYR A 57 -11.33 -11.09 10.51
CA TYR A 57 -10.36 -11.20 11.60
C TYR A 57 -9.89 -9.83 12.11
N ASP A 58 -9.85 -9.67 13.43
CA ASP A 58 -9.26 -8.51 14.10
C ASP A 58 -7.95 -8.92 14.79
N HIS A 59 -6.87 -8.17 14.54
CA HIS A 59 -5.56 -8.37 15.15
C HIS A 59 -5.52 -8.36 16.69
N LYS A 60 -6.60 -7.92 17.34
CA LYS A 60 -6.75 -7.99 18.81
C LYS A 60 -7.12 -9.38 19.31
N GLN A 61 -7.51 -10.29 18.42
CA GLN A 61 -7.92 -11.66 18.76
C GLN A 61 -6.74 -12.63 18.67
N GLU A 62 -6.81 -13.75 19.38
CA GLU A 62 -5.81 -14.82 19.25
C GLU A 62 -5.87 -15.46 17.85
N ALA A 63 -4.72 -15.58 17.19
CA ALA A 63 -4.62 -16.16 15.85
C ALA A 63 -4.64 -17.69 15.89
N LYS A 64 -5.58 -18.29 15.16
CA LYS A 64 -5.79 -19.75 15.06
C LYS A 64 -5.31 -20.35 13.74
N SER A 65 -5.21 -19.55 12.67
CA SER A 65 -4.76 -20.00 11.34
C SER A 65 -3.50 -19.28 10.87
N THR A 66 -2.90 -19.76 9.78
CA THR A 66 -1.75 -19.14 9.09
C THR A 66 -2.06 -17.74 8.59
N GLU A 67 -3.27 -17.53 8.07
CA GLU A 67 -3.77 -16.25 7.56
C GLU A 67 -3.88 -15.24 8.70
N GLN A 68 -4.41 -15.66 9.85
CA GLN A 68 -4.57 -14.81 11.03
C GLN A 68 -3.22 -14.43 11.66
N LYS A 69 -2.26 -15.36 11.67
CA LYS A 69 -0.88 -15.08 12.10
C LYS A 69 -0.23 -14.04 11.20
N PHE A 70 -0.35 -14.23 9.88
CA PHE A 70 0.15 -13.25 8.91
C PHE A 70 -0.51 -11.87 9.07
N TYR A 71 -1.82 -11.83 9.31
CA TYR A 71 -2.54 -10.58 9.61
C TYR A 71 -1.92 -9.84 10.82
N ASN A 72 -1.53 -10.56 11.87
CA ASN A 72 -0.89 -9.95 13.05
C ASN A 72 0.55 -9.50 12.77
N GLU A 73 1.29 -10.26 11.99
CA GLU A 73 2.66 -9.91 11.59
C GLU A 73 2.69 -8.65 10.74
N ILE A 74 1.83 -8.55 9.73
CA ILE A 74 1.77 -7.39 8.85
C ILE A 74 1.33 -6.13 9.62
N PHE A 75 0.45 -6.26 10.62
CA PHE A 75 0.03 -5.12 11.45
C PHE A 75 1.17 -4.50 12.27
N LYS A 76 2.21 -5.28 12.56
CA LYS A 76 3.40 -4.82 13.28
C LYS A 76 4.41 -4.14 12.36
N ASN A 77 4.36 -4.42 11.06
CA ASN A 77 5.27 -3.87 10.06
C ASN A 77 5.10 -2.35 9.91
N ASN A 78 6.22 -1.61 9.84
CA ASN A 78 6.20 -0.15 9.78
C ASN A 78 5.71 0.37 8.43
N ASP A 79 6.06 -0.27 7.31
CA ASP A 79 5.58 0.11 5.99
C ASP A 79 4.06 -0.08 5.87
N PHE A 80 3.53 -1.16 6.46
CA PHE A 80 2.08 -1.34 6.59
C PHE A 80 1.41 -0.23 7.40
N LYS A 81 2.01 0.21 8.52
CA LYS A 81 1.46 1.33 9.32
C LYS A 81 1.38 2.61 8.50
N ILE A 82 2.40 2.90 7.69
CA ILE A 82 2.42 4.06 6.78
C ILE A 82 1.27 3.97 5.78
N ILE A 83 1.14 2.83 5.08
CA ILE A 83 0.07 2.60 4.10
C ILE A 83 -1.32 2.70 4.74
N ARG A 84 -1.50 2.13 5.93
CA ARG A 84 -2.76 2.23 6.68
C ARG A 84 -3.09 3.66 7.06
N GLN A 85 -2.11 4.46 7.49
CA GLN A 85 -2.32 5.87 7.82
C GLN A 85 -2.66 6.69 6.57
N LEU A 86 -1.95 6.48 5.45
CA LEU A 86 -2.28 7.12 4.17
C LEU A 86 -3.70 6.78 3.71
N SER A 87 -4.09 5.50 3.78
CA SER A 87 -5.45 5.05 3.48
C SER A 87 -6.49 5.72 4.39
N ASN A 88 -6.20 5.84 5.68
CA ASN A 88 -7.10 6.50 6.63
C ASN A 88 -7.21 8.02 6.40
N ASN A 89 -6.12 8.71 6.05
CA ASN A 89 -6.13 10.14 5.72
C ASN A 89 -6.95 10.42 4.45
N ALA A 90 -6.91 9.51 3.47
CA ALA A 90 -7.75 9.60 2.29
C ALA A 90 -9.25 9.42 2.62
N LYS A 91 -9.58 8.65 3.67
CA LYS A 91 -10.96 8.38 4.10
C LYS A 91 -11.51 9.41 5.09
N HIS A 92 -10.65 9.98 5.92
CA HIS A 92 -11.00 10.93 6.97
C HIS A 92 -10.12 12.17 6.81
N LEU A 93 -10.74 13.33 6.63
CA LEU A 93 -10.04 14.62 6.73
C LEU A 93 -9.60 14.81 8.20
N LEU A 94 -8.46 14.22 8.56
CA LEU A 94 -7.92 14.26 9.90
C LEU A 94 -7.39 15.67 10.21
N LYS A 95 -7.49 16.06 11.48
CA LYS A 95 -6.98 17.37 11.96
C LYS A 95 -5.46 17.52 11.79
N ASN A 96 -4.72 16.40 11.80
CA ASN A 96 -3.27 16.34 11.65
C ASN A 96 -2.92 15.28 10.58
N PRO A 97 -3.04 15.60 9.28
CA PRO A 97 -2.65 14.67 8.23
C PRO A 97 -1.13 14.48 8.24
N MET A 98 -0.66 13.31 7.80
CA MET A 98 0.77 13.14 7.50
C MET A 98 1.19 14.11 6.40
N GLY A 99 2.38 14.69 6.55
CA GLY A 99 3.02 15.44 5.48
C GLY A 99 3.19 14.53 4.27
N THR A 100 2.67 14.97 3.12
CA THR A 100 2.87 14.29 1.84
C THR A 100 3.41 15.31 0.85
N SER A 101 4.30 14.85 -0.01
CA SER A 101 4.90 15.68 -1.05
C SER A 101 5.10 14.87 -2.33
N ARG A 102 5.38 15.57 -3.42
CA ARG A 102 5.70 14.99 -4.71
C ARG A 102 6.95 15.65 -5.28
N SER A 103 7.72 14.91 -6.05
CA SER A 103 8.71 15.48 -6.96
C SER A 103 8.12 15.57 -8.37
N SER A 104 8.54 16.59 -9.10
CA SER A 104 8.20 16.79 -10.52
C SER A 104 9.47 17.25 -11.27
N GLY A 105 9.38 17.44 -12.59
CA GLY A 105 10.50 17.93 -13.40
C GLY A 105 10.98 16.99 -14.51
N LEU A 106 10.12 16.05 -14.94
CA LEU A 106 10.37 15.28 -16.17
C LEU A 106 10.08 16.12 -17.43
N SER A 107 10.61 15.66 -18.56
CA SER A 107 10.49 16.37 -19.84
C SER A 107 9.07 16.30 -20.43
N ILE A 108 8.79 17.13 -21.43
CA ILE A 108 7.49 17.12 -22.13
C ILE A 108 7.19 15.76 -22.77
N ASP A 109 8.22 15.03 -23.19
CA ASP A 109 8.11 13.69 -23.79
C ASP A 109 7.66 12.62 -22.78
N ASP A 110 7.76 12.93 -21.47
CA ASP A 110 7.37 12.04 -20.39
C ASP A 110 5.95 12.36 -19.86
N TYR A 111 5.26 13.34 -20.43
CA TYR A 111 3.87 13.65 -20.05
C TYR A 111 2.87 12.62 -20.61
N PRO A 112 1.74 12.40 -19.93
CA PRO A 112 0.54 11.86 -20.57
C PRO A 112 0.09 12.76 -21.74
N PRO A 113 -0.86 12.33 -22.59
CA PRO A 113 -1.34 13.13 -23.72
C PRO A 113 -1.60 14.59 -23.33
N ILE A 114 -1.19 15.54 -24.18
CA ILE A 114 -1.25 17.00 -23.92
C ILE A 114 -2.62 17.44 -23.41
N ASP A 115 -3.68 16.80 -23.90
CA ASP A 115 -5.08 17.07 -23.57
C ASP A 115 -5.42 16.80 -22.08
N GLU A 116 -4.57 16.04 -21.38
CA GLU A 116 -4.71 15.67 -19.98
C GLU A 116 -3.81 16.52 -19.06
N VAL A 117 -3.03 17.45 -19.63
CA VAL A 117 -2.03 18.24 -18.90
C VAL A 117 -2.62 19.57 -18.43
N SER A 118 -2.82 19.70 -17.12
CA SER A 118 -3.33 20.93 -16.52
C SER A 118 -2.25 21.99 -16.25
N ASN A 119 -0.97 21.59 -16.17
CA ASN A 119 0.16 22.49 -15.92
C ASN A 119 1.46 21.93 -16.54
N PHE A 120 2.10 22.75 -17.39
CA PHE A 120 3.34 22.41 -18.09
C PHE A 120 4.60 22.85 -17.32
N ASP A 121 4.48 23.74 -16.34
CA ASP A 121 5.62 24.38 -15.69
C ASP A 121 6.35 23.45 -14.71
N GLU A 122 5.65 22.46 -14.14
CA GLU A 122 6.20 21.57 -13.12
C GLU A 122 6.71 20.22 -13.66
N GLY A 123 6.36 19.82 -14.89
CA GLY A 123 6.55 18.43 -15.33
C GLY A 123 5.52 17.48 -14.70
N PRO A 124 5.36 16.24 -15.21
CA PRO A 124 4.55 15.23 -14.54
C PRO A 124 5.25 14.78 -13.25
N PRO A 125 4.51 14.24 -12.26
CA PRO A 125 5.12 13.72 -11.04
C PRO A 125 6.13 12.62 -11.34
N SER A 126 7.30 12.66 -10.70
CA SER A 126 8.36 11.65 -10.82
C SER A 126 8.49 10.78 -9.57
N GLY A 127 7.89 11.20 -8.46
CA GLY A 127 7.88 10.48 -7.19
C GLY A 127 6.88 11.05 -6.19
N PHE A 128 6.50 10.23 -5.23
CA PHE A 128 5.63 10.60 -4.12
C PHE A 128 6.31 10.25 -2.80
N TYR A 129 6.21 11.14 -1.83
CA TYR A 129 6.91 11.01 -0.56
C TYR A 129 5.98 11.29 0.62
N VAL A 130 6.37 10.73 1.76
CA VAL A 130 5.61 10.82 3.00
C VAL A 130 6.53 11.08 4.17
N GLU A 131 6.15 12.02 5.02
CA GLU A 131 6.84 12.30 6.28
C GLU A 131 6.37 11.32 7.36
N VAL A 132 7.33 10.65 8.00
CA VAL A 132 7.10 9.67 9.05
C VAL A 132 7.80 10.12 10.33
N GLU A 133 7.09 10.08 11.45
CA GLU A 133 7.68 10.35 12.77
C GLU A 133 8.54 9.15 13.22
N ILE A 134 9.81 9.41 13.53
CA ILE A 134 10.71 8.44 14.15
C ILE A 134 10.52 8.53 15.66
N LYS A 135 10.26 7.39 16.31
CA LYS A 135 10.31 7.29 17.78
C LYS A 135 11.70 6.83 18.18
N ASP A 136 12.51 7.74 18.71
CA ASP A 136 13.77 7.36 19.38
C ASP A 136 13.43 6.79 20.77
N GLU A 137 13.72 5.52 21.00
CA GLU A 137 13.45 4.82 22.26
C GLU A 137 14.38 5.24 23.43
N GLY A 138 14.99 6.44 23.39
CA GLY A 138 16.11 6.75 24.27
C GLY A 138 16.36 8.19 24.72
N LYS A 139 15.79 9.25 24.12
CA LYS A 139 15.99 10.63 24.63
C LYS A 139 15.18 11.71 23.90
N THR A 140 14.61 12.62 24.70
CA THR A 140 14.13 14.00 24.44
C THR A 140 12.93 14.21 23.50
N ASP A 141 12.05 15.14 23.90
CA ASP A 141 10.77 15.55 23.30
C ASP A 141 10.84 16.14 21.88
N GLU A 142 11.93 15.93 21.15
CA GLU A 142 12.07 16.37 19.76
C GLU A 142 11.50 15.31 18.81
N LYS A 143 10.34 15.64 18.23
CA LYS A 143 9.77 14.86 17.14
C LYS A 143 10.69 14.94 15.92
N ARG A 144 11.44 13.86 15.67
CA ARG A 144 12.20 13.73 14.44
C ARG A 144 11.32 13.13 13.35
N THR A 145 11.29 13.78 12.19
CA THR A 145 10.63 13.24 11.00
C THR A 145 11.66 12.78 9.97
N GLU A 146 11.30 11.76 9.21
CA GLU A 146 12.03 11.29 8.04
C GLU A 146 11.09 11.29 6.84
N THR A 147 11.63 11.58 5.66
CA THR A 147 10.88 11.49 4.41
C THR A 147 11.14 10.15 3.76
N LYS A 148 10.08 9.39 3.49
CA LYS A 148 10.14 8.09 2.79
C LYS A 148 9.54 8.17 1.41
N ASP A 149 10.14 7.45 0.46
CA ASP A 149 9.58 7.23 -0.88
C ASP A 149 8.41 6.25 -0.78
N VAL A 150 7.23 6.69 -1.23
CA VAL A 150 6.02 5.86 -1.22
C VAL A 150 6.19 4.63 -2.11
N GLY A 151 6.89 4.74 -3.23
CA GLY A 151 7.20 3.62 -4.10
C GLY A 151 8.01 2.53 -3.41
N GLU A 152 8.98 2.90 -2.57
CA GLU A 152 9.77 1.95 -1.77
C GLU A 152 8.89 1.26 -0.71
N VAL A 153 8.08 2.04 0.02
CA VAL A 153 7.13 1.52 1.02
C VAL A 153 6.17 0.51 0.39
N LEU A 154 5.60 0.83 -0.79
CA LEU A 154 4.72 -0.05 -1.54
C LEU A 154 5.44 -1.33 -1.99
N GLN A 155 6.66 -1.22 -2.49
CA GLN A 155 7.46 -2.36 -2.94
C GLN A 155 7.79 -3.31 -1.79
N ASN A 156 8.26 -2.78 -0.66
CA ASN A 156 8.61 -3.58 0.51
C ASN A 156 7.39 -4.35 1.03
N LEU A 157 6.23 -3.67 1.12
CA LEU A 157 5.01 -4.30 1.58
C LEU A 157 4.49 -5.36 0.61
N LEU A 158 4.54 -5.10 -0.70
CA LEU A 158 4.13 -6.08 -1.71
C LEU A 158 5.03 -7.33 -1.69
N GLU A 159 6.33 -7.18 -1.43
CA GLU A 159 7.25 -8.31 -1.29
C GLU A 159 6.92 -9.20 -0.07
N ILE A 160 6.45 -8.61 1.03
CA ILE A 160 5.96 -9.38 2.20
C ILE A 160 4.76 -10.24 1.81
N TYR A 161 3.78 -9.66 1.11
CA TYR A 161 2.64 -10.43 0.60
C TYR A 161 3.08 -11.51 -0.40
N ARG A 162 4.00 -11.19 -1.33
CA ARG A 162 4.54 -12.14 -2.32
C ARG A 162 5.12 -13.38 -1.65
N LYS A 163 5.95 -13.18 -0.63
CA LYS A 163 6.55 -14.29 0.14
C LYS A 163 5.48 -15.14 0.82
N TRP A 164 4.46 -14.52 1.39
CA TRP A 164 3.35 -15.25 2.01
C TRP A 164 2.60 -16.13 1.00
N PHE A 165 2.19 -15.58 -0.15
CA PHE A 165 1.50 -16.35 -1.21
C PHE A 165 2.38 -17.46 -1.81
N GLN A 166 3.71 -17.26 -1.90
CA GLN A 166 4.62 -18.32 -2.33
C GLN A 166 4.71 -19.48 -1.34
N VAL A 167 4.69 -19.18 -0.03
CA VAL A 167 4.66 -20.22 1.02
C VAL A 167 3.34 -20.98 0.99
N GLN A 168 2.21 -20.29 0.85
CA GLN A 168 0.89 -20.95 0.80
C GLN A 168 0.79 -21.94 -0.36
N ARG A 169 1.27 -21.57 -1.56
CA ARG A 169 1.27 -22.47 -2.73
C ARG A 169 2.07 -23.75 -2.51
N LYS A 170 3.22 -23.66 -1.83
CA LYS A 170 4.04 -24.84 -1.51
C LYS A 170 3.32 -25.80 -0.55
N ILE A 171 2.54 -25.27 0.39
CA ILE A 171 1.78 -26.09 1.36
C ILE A 171 0.61 -26.80 0.67
N THR A 172 0.01 -26.20 -0.37
CA THR A 172 -1.13 -26.80 -1.08
C THR A 172 -0.74 -27.84 -2.13
N ASP A 173 0.52 -27.84 -2.57
CA ASP A 173 1.03 -28.79 -3.57
C ASP A 173 1.60 -30.09 -2.94
N ASP A 174 1.70 -30.15 -1.60
CA ASP A 174 2.13 -31.31 -0.79
C ASP A 174 0.93 -32.07 -0.20
#